data_AF-A0A945YCX2-F1
#
_entry.id   AF-A0A945YCX2-F1
#
_cell.length_a   1.000
_cell.length_b   1.000
_cell.length_c   1.000
_cell.angle_alpha   90.00
_cell.angle_beta   90.00
_cell.angle_gamma   90.00
#
_symmetry.space_group_name_H-M   'P 1'
#
loop_
_entity.id
_entity.type
_entity.pdbx_description
1 polymer ?
#
loop_
_entity_poly.entity_id
_entity_poly.type
_entity_poly.pdbx_seq_one_letter_code
_entity_poly.pdbx_strand_id
1 'polypeptide(L)'
;MARRSRVVSLNTVGQRCVSEPEPELGLGVVIGLADGRVAVSFPATGEQRLYAQGTSVLKRIEFKEGQKVATRAGLTFLVESVIEENGLLIYAGEGQRVSEEEVSDIAGATGPLDRLLSGQTDDGGVFDLRYRTRRVQAGVRASPVRGYLGGRLELIPHQFYILKEVTSRQVPRVLLADEVGLGKT
;
A
#
# COMPACT_ATOMS: atom_id res chain seq x y z
N MET A 1 -8.99 -17.61 18.60
CA MET A 1 -7.75 -17.10 19.24
C MET A 1 -6.93 -16.42 18.13
N ALA A 2 -7.13 -15.12 17.92
CA ALA A 2 -6.57 -14.41 16.77
C ALA A 2 -5.08 -14.11 17.02
N ARG A 3 -4.19 -14.77 16.27
CA ARG A 3 -2.76 -14.44 16.29
C ARG A 3 -2.59 -13.04 15.69
N ARG A 4 -2.11 -12.11 16.53
CA ARG A 4 -1.65 -10.78 16.13
C ARG A 4 -0.79 -10.91 14.88
N SER A 5 -1.16 -10.20 13.81
CA SER A 5 -0.30 -10.00 12.65
C SER A 5 0.99 -9.34 13.15
N ARG A 6 2.09 -10.10 13.23
CA ARG A 6 3.42 -9.50 13.38
C ARG A 6 3.55 -8.53 12.22
N VAL A 7 3.81 -7.26 12.51
CA VAL A 7 4.40 -6.37 11.52
C VAL A 7 5.71 -7.06 11.14
N VAL A 8 5.74 -7.69 9.97
CA VAL A 8 6.94 -8.37 9.49
C VAL A 8 7.90 -7.26 9.09
N SER A 9 8.83 -6.96 9.98
CA SER A 9 9.84 -5.94 9.79
C SER A 9 10.83 -6.39 8.72
N LEU A 10 11.10 -5.54 7.74
CA LEU A 10 12.21 -5.74 6.80
C LEU A 10 13.52 -5.59 7.58
N ASN A 11 14.26 -6.69 7.71
CA ASN A 11 15.43 -6.80 8.58
C ASN A 11 16.61 -7.53 7.93
N THR A 12 16.44 -8.06 6.73
CA THR A 12 17.51 -8.75 5.98
C THR A 12 17.59 -8.20 4.56
N VAL A 13 18.82 -8.02 4.06
CA VAL A 13 19.09 -7.68 2.66
C VAL A 13 18.67 -8.86 1.77
N GLY A 14 17.99 -8.58 0.67
CA GLY A 14 17.41 -9.58 -0.24
C GLY A 14 15.91 -9.84 -0.04
N GLN A 15 15.31 -9.36 1.06
CA GLN A 15 13.87 -9.46 1.28
C GLN A 15 13.07 -8.66 0.24
N ARG A 16 11.93 -9.19 -0.19
CA ARG A 16 11.02 -8.55 -1.15
C ARG A 16 9.95 -7.75 -0.44
N CYS A 17 9.64 -6.59 -0.98
CA CYS A 17 8.61 -5.73 -0.43
C CYS A 17 7.84 -4.94 -1.48
N VAL A 18 6.72 -4.35 -1.07
CA VAL A 18 5.97 -3.36 -1.86
C VAL A 18 5.81 -2.08 -1.05
N SER A 19 5.75 -0.95 -1.75
CA SER A 19 5.33 0.33 -1.19
C SER A 19 3.82 0.46 -1.33
N GLU A 20 3.08 0.53 -0.21
CA GLU A 20 1.62 0.73 -0.22
C GLU A 20 1.17 2.05 -0.91
N PRO A 21 1.83 3.21 -0.72
CA PRO A 21 1.42 4.46 -1.35
C PRO A 21 1.89 4.61 -2.80
N GLU A 22 2.89 3.83 -3.23
CA GLU A 22 3.49 3.89 -4.57
C GLU A 22 3.47 2.50 -5.23
N PRO A 23 2.27 1.90 -5.46
CA PRO A 23 2.14 0.57 -6.06
C PRO A 23 2.73 0.49 -7.48
N GLU A 24 2.84 1.61 -8.19
CA GLU A 24 3.46 1.74 -9.51
C GLU A 24 4.94 1.36 -9.53
N LEU A 25 5.63 1.36 -8.39
CA LEU A 25 7.03 0.95 -8.29
C LEU A 25 7.23 -0.57 -8.39
N GLY A 26 6.16 -1.37 -8.24
CA GLY A 26 6.24 -2.83 -8.31
C GLY A 26 6.90 -3.48 -7.08
N LEU A 27 7.54 -4.63 -7.27
CA LEU A 27 8.25 -5.33 -6.20
C LEU A 27 9.63 -4.71 -5.98
N GLY A 28 9.85 -4.23 -4.77
CA GLY A 28 11.16 -3.82 -4.28
C GLY A 28 11.95 -4.99 -3.70
N VAL A 29 13.27 -4.83 -3.69
CA VAL A 29 14.23 -5.68 -2.97
C VAL A 29 15.04 -4.83 -2.00
N VAL A 30 15.18 -5.29 -0.75
CA VAL A 30 16.03 -4.62 0.24
C VAL A 30 17.49 -4.77 -0.16
N ILE A 31 18.17 -3.67 -0.42
CA ILE A 31 19.59 -3.63 -0.81
C ILE A 31 20.52 -3.19 0.33
N GLY A 32 19.96 -2.63 1.41
CA GLY A 32 20.77 -2.17 2.53
C GLY A 32 19.96 -1.78 3.76
N LEU A 33 20.57 -1.97 4.93
CA LEU A 33 20.04 -1.62 6.24
C LEU A 33 21.14 -0.89 7.00
N ALA A 34 21.01 0.42 7.16
CA ALA A 34 22.01 1.26 7.83
C ALA A 34 21.33 2.46 8.49
N ASP A 35 21.85 2.89 9.65
CA ASP A 35 21.44 4.11 10.36
C ASP A 35 19.92 4.24 10.58
N GLY A 36 19.25 3.12 10.90
CA GLY A 36 17.80 3.10 11.10
C GLY A 36 17.01 3.35 9.82
N ARG A 37 17.61 3.13 8.65
CA ARG A 37 16.98 3.24 7.33
C ARG A 37 17.07 1.91 6.57
N VAL A 38 16.10 1.73 5.68
CA VAL A 38 16.01 0.61 4.73
C VAL A 38 16.14 1.18 3.33
N ALA A 39 17.18 0.76 2.61
CA ALA A 39 17.36 1.05 1.20
C ALA A 39 16.67 -0.04 0.38
N VAL A 40 15.76 0.35 -0.50
CA VAL A 40 14.99 -0.55 -1.36
C VAL A 40 15.22 -0.17 -2.82
N SER A 41 15.59 -1.16 -3.63
CA SER A 41 15.66 -1.03 -5.09
C SER A 41 14.36 -1.55 -5.69
N PHE A 42 13.77 -0.82 -6.64
CA PHE A 42 12.57 -1.19 -7.39
C PHE A 42 12.96 -1.46 -8.85
N PRO A 43 13.29 -2.71 -9.23
CA PRO A 43 13.88 -2.98 -10.54
C PRO A 43 12.93 -2.74 -11.72
N ALA A 44 11.61 -2.82 -11.48
CA ALA A 44 10.61 -2.56 -12.51
C ALA A 44 10.65 -1.11 -13.04
N THR A 45 10.99 -0.14 -12.18
CA THR A 45 11.11 1.29 -12.55
C THR A 45 12.56 1.77 -12.58
N GLY A 46 13.50 0.99 -12.05
CA GLY A 46 14.91 1.37 -11.89
C GLY A 46 15.15 2.37 -10.76
N GLU A 47 14.15 2.62 -9.91
CA GLU A 47 14.27 3.56 -8.80
C GLU A 47 14.87 2.94 -7.55
N GLN A 48 15.55 3.77 -6.75
CA GLN A 48 15.97 3.42 -5.40
C GLN A 48 15.36 4.40 -4.41
N ARG A 49 14.80 3.88 -3.32
CA ARG A 49 14.18 4.68 -2.27
C ARG A 49 14.77 4.32 -0.91
N LEU A 50 14.86 5.33 -0.05
CA LEU A 50 15.27 5.19 1.35
C LEU A 50 14.06 5.43 2.24
N TYR A 51 13.80 4.48 3.13
CA TYR A 51 12.72 4.57 4.11
C TYR A 51 13.26 4.47 5.53
N ALA A 52 12.51 5.00 6.49
CA ALA A 52 12.80 4.75 7.90
C ALA A 52 12.52 3.27 8.25
N GLN A 53 13.39 2.66 9.05
CA GLN A 53 13.21 1.29 9.53
C GLN A 53 11.97 1.22 10.44
N GLY A 54 11.15 0.18 10.26
CA GLY A 54 9.87 0.04 10.97
C GLY A 54 8.71 0.86 10.39
N THR A 55 8.90 1.50 9.22
CA THR A 55 7.81 2.15 8.49
C THR A 55 6.67 1.17 8.18
N SER A 56 5.42 1.60 8.35
CA SER A 56 4.25 0.80 8.00
C SER A 56 3.99 0.75 6.49
N VAL A 57 4.61 1.67 5.75
CA VAL A 57 4.45 1.93 4.32
C VAL A 57 5.01 0.80 3.46
N LEU A 58 6.06 0.13 3.95
CA LEU A 58 6.64 -1.04 3.31
C LEU A 58 6.02 -2.31 3.87
N LYS A 59 5.60 -3.20 2.97
CA LYS A 59 5.12 -4.55 3.32
C LYS A 59 6.02 -5.60 2.71
N ARG A 60 6.54 -6.52 3.53
CA ARG A 60 7.21 -7.72 3.01
C ARG A 60 6.20 -8.56 2.23
N ILE A 61 6.62 -9.09 1.09
CA ILE A 61 5.82 -10.00 0.28
C ILE A 61 6.27 -11.42 0.55
N GLU A 62 5.32 -12.27 0.93
CA GLU A 62 5.54 -13.68 1.20
C GLU A 62 4.55 -14.48 0.36
N PHE A 63 5.07 -15.39 -0.48
CA PHE A 63 4.23 -16.33 -1.21
C PHE A 63 3.92 -17.53 -0.32
N LYS A 64 2.70 -18.05 -0.43
CA LYS A 64 2.23 -19.22 0.33
C LYS A 64 2.20 -20.45 -0.55
N GLU A 65 2.24 -21.61 0.09
CA GLU A 65 1.97 -22.90 -0.56
C GLU A 65 0.66 -22.83 -1.37
N GLY A 66 0.68 -23.33 -2.60
CA GLY A 66 -0.43 -23.24 -3.56
C GLY A 66 -0.45 -21.98 -4.42
N GLN A 67 0.42 -20.99 -4.17
CA GLN A 67 0.54 -19.81 -5.03
C GLN A 67 1.55 -20.04 -6.16
N LYS A 68 1.35 -19.37 -7.29
CA LYS A 68 2.34 -19.34 -8.37
C LYS A 68 3.33 -18.22 -8.12
N VAL A 69 4.62 -18.54 -8.23
CA VAL A 69 5.71 -17.57 -8.19
C VAL A 69 6.40 -17.56 -9.55
N ALA A 70 6.70 -16.36 -10.05
CA ALA A 70 7.51 -16.18 -11.25
C ALA A 70 8.92 -15.79 -10.84
N THR A 71 9.94 -16.32 -11.51
CA THR A 71 11.35 -15.94 -11.31
C THR A 71 11.77 -14.85 -12.29
N ARG A 72 12.87 -14.16 -12.02
CA ARG A 72 13.49 -13.22 -12.98
C ARG A 72 13.88 -13.89 -14.30
N ALA A 73 14.11 -15.20 -14.30
CA ALA A 73 14.40 -15.98 -15.51
C ALA A 73 13.14 -16.30 -16.35
N GLY A 74 11.96 -15.86 -15.92
CA GLY A 74 10.69 -16.09 -16.63
C GLY A 74 10.05 -17.44 -16.36
N LEU A 75 10.64 -18.27 -15.48
CA LEU A 75 10.03 -19.53 -15.06
C LEU A 75 8.93 -19.24 -14.04
N THR A 76 7.78 -19.91 -14.19
CA THR A 76 6.68 -19.82 -13.23
C THR A 76 6.37 -21.23 -12.73
N PHE A 77 6.30 -21.39 -11.41
CA PHE A 77 5.99 -22.68 -10.79
C PHE A 77 5.07 -22.48 -9.58
N LEU A 78 4.37 -23.55 -9.18
CA LEU A 78 3.56 -23.57 -7.98
C LEU A 78 4.41 -23.83 -6.74
N VAL A 79 4.27 -23.00 -5.71
CA VAL A 79 4.98 -23.15 -4.44
C VAL A 79 4.39 -24.34 -3.68
N GLU A 80 5.20 -25.36 -3.45
CA GLU A 80 4.82 -26.56 -2.67
C GLU A 80 5.29 -26.46 -1.22
N SER A 81 6.42 -25.78 -0.98
CA SER A 81 6.94 -25.54 0.36
C SER A 81 7.70 -24.22 0.45
N VAL A 82 7.68 -23.62 1.63
CA VAL A 82 8.39 -22.37 1.94
C VAL A 82 9.34 -22.63 3.11
N ILE A 83 10.62 -22.36 2.92
CA ILE A 83 11.67 -22.56 3.92
C ILE A 83 12.29 -21.20 4.23
N GLU A 84 12.45 -20.85 5.51
CA GLU A 84 13.16 -19.63 5.89
C GLU A 84 14.62 -19.96 6.25
N GLU A 85 15.56 -19.43 5.48
CA GLU A 85 17.01 -19.58 5.72
C GLU A 85 17.65 -18.19 5.82
N ASN A 86 18.38 -17.93 6.91
CA ASN A 86 19.05 -16.64 7.16
C ASN A 86 18.12 -15.41 7.05
N GLY A 87 16.82 -15.56 7.34
CA GLY A 87 15.82 -14.49 7.25
C GLY A 87 15.28 -14.22 5.84
N LEU A 88 15.69 -15.01 4.84
CA LEU A 88 15.16 -15.01 3.48
C LEU A 88 14.25 -16.22 3.27
N LEU A 89 13.18 -16.05 2.50
CA LEU A 89 12.31 -17.16 2.12
C LEU A 89 12.87 -17.87 0.89
N ILE A 90 12.83 -19.19 0.91
CA ILE A 90 13.15 -20.07 -0.21
C ILE A 90 11.85 -20.77 -0.60
N TYR A 91 11.44 -20.55 -1.84
CA TYR A 91 10.27 -21.17 -2.44
C TYR A 91 10.71 -22.41 -3.20
N ALA A 92 10.15 -23.57 -2.83
CA ALA A 92 10.41 -24.82 -3.52
C ALA A 92 9.12 -25.41 -4.09
N GLY A 93 9.21 -25.93 -5.32
CA GLY A 93 8.10 -26.58 -6.01
C GLY A 93 8.49 -26.95 -7.44
N GLU A 94 7.85 -27.97 -8.00
CA GLU A 94 8.13 -28.46 -9.37
C GLU A 94 9.63 -28.76 -9.63
N GLY A 95 10.36 -29.20 -8.59
CA GLY A 95 11.80 -29.48 -8.64
C GLY A 95 12.71 -28.24 -8.66
N GLN A 96 12.13 -27.03 -8.54
CA GLN A 96 12.86 -25.77 -8.43
C GLN A 96 13.02 -25.35 -6.97
N ARG A 97 14.09 -24.62 -6.70
CA ARG A 97 14.35 -23.93 -5.42
C ARG A 97 14.83 -22.53 -5.72
N VAL A 98 14.06 -21.54 -5.31
CA VAL A 98 14.29 -20.13 -5.66
C VAL A 98 14.24 -19.28 -4.41
N SER A 99 15.27 -18.44 -4.22
CA SER A 99 15.32 -17.46 -3.13
C SER A 99 14.34 -16.31 -3.39
N GLU A 100 13.81 -15.69 -2.34
CA GLU A 100 12.94 -14.50 -2.41
C GLU A 100 13.56 -13.37 -3.25
N GLU A 101 14.89 -13.24 -3.25
CA GLU A 101 15.62 -12.25 -4.07
C GLU A 101 15.46 -12.50 -5.58
N GLU A 102 15.35 -13.74 -6.01
CA GLU A 102 15.30 -14.16 -7.42
C GLU A 102 13.87 -14.18 -8.01
N VAL A 103 12.87 -13.92 -7.16
CA VAL A 103 11.48 -13.73 -7.58
C VAL A 103 11.40 -12.58 -8.59
N SER A 104 10.46 -12.65 -9.53
CA SER A 104 10.22 -11.60 -10.53
C SER A 104 10.01 -10.24 -9.87
N ASP A 105 10.49 -9.18 -10.55
CA ASP A 105 10.35 -7.79 -10.09
C ASP A 105 8.96 -7.21 -10.40
N ILE A 106 8.19 -7.93 -11.21
CA ILE A 106 6.79 -7.62 -11.46
C ILE A 106 6.02 -8.15 -10.27
N ALA A 107 5.45 -7.24 -9.48
CA ALA A 107 4.41 -7.61 -8.54
C ALA A 107 3.40 -8.43 -9.32
N GLY A 108 3.34 -9.73 -9.05
CA GLY A 108 2.25 -10.58 -9.46
C GLY A 108 0.99 -10.09 -8.76
N ALA A 109 0.51 -8.91 -9.16
CA ALA A 109 -0.89 -8.57 -9.12
C ALA A 109 -1.53 -9.60 -10.04
N THR A 110 -1.76 -10.79 -9.49
CA THR A 110 -2.67 -11.76 -10.08
C THR A 110 -3.95 -10.96 -10.22
N GLY A 111 -4.27 -10.62 -11.46
CA GLY A 111 -5.45 -9.83 -11.75
C GLY A 111 -6.66 -10.54 -11.16
N PRO A 112 -7.79 -9.84 -10.93
CA PRO A 112 -8.99 -10.52 -10.46
C PRO A 112 -9.39 -11.69 -11.36
N LEU A 113 -9.05 -11.64 -12.65
CA LEU A 113 -9.21 -12.74 -13.59
C LEU A 113 -8.30 -13.94 -13.29
N ASP A 114 -6.99 -13.75 -13.12
CA ASP A 114 -6.06 -14.83 -12.74
C ASP A 114 -6.41 -15.42 -11.37
N ARG A 115 -6.85 -14.52 -10.48
CA ARG A 115 -7.63 -14.73 -9.25
C ARG A 115 -8.61 -15.90 -9.39
N LEU A 116 -9.59 -15.64 -10.24
CA LEU A 116 -10.73 -16.50 -10.50
C LEU A 116 -10.34 -17.78 -11.24
N LEU A 117 -9.49 -17.69 -12.26
CA LEU A 117 -9.05 -18.83 -13.07
C LEU A 117 -8.22 -19.84 -12.27
N SER A 118 -7.50 -19.38 -11.23
CA SER A 118 -6.76 -20.25 -10.30
C SER A 118 -7.60 -20.74 -9.11
N GLY A 119 -8.91 -20.44 -9.08
CA GLY A 119 -9.82 -20.85 -8.01
C GLY A 119 -9.62 -20.09 -6.68
N GLN A 120 -8.83 -19.01 -6.68
CA GLN A 120 -8.57 -18.20 -5.49
C GLN A 120 -9.67 -17.15 -5.29
N THR A 121 -10.75 -17.53 -4.60
CA THR A 121 -11.89 -16.63 -4.30
C THR A 121 -11.83 -16.05 -2.90
N ASP A 122 -12.20 -14.77 -2.77
CA ASP A 122 -12.48 -14.14 -1.47
C ASP A 122 -13.93 -14.49 -1.02
N ASP A 123 -14.24 -14.35 0.27
CA ASP A 123 -15.62 -14.44 0.78
C ASP A 123 -16.52 -13.36 0.14
N GLY A 124 -17.77 -13.74 -0.18
CA GLY A 124 -18.71 -12.85 -0.87
C GLY A 124 -19.01 -11.56 -0.08
N GLY A 125 -19.06 -11.63 1.25
CA GLY A 125 -19.28 -10.45 2.10
C GLY A 125 -18.12 -9.46 2.03
N VAL A 126 -16.88 -9.95 1.91
CA VAL A 126 -15.69 -9.10 1.76
C VAL A 126 -15.71 -8.36 0.42
N PHE A 127 -16.10 -9.04 -0.66
CA PHE A 127 -16.28 -8.41 -1.97
C PHE A 127 -17.35 -7.30 -1.90
N ASP A 128 -18.50 -7.61 -1.31
CA ASP A 128 -19.63 -6.68 -1.24
C ASP A 128 -19.29 -5.44 -0.41
N LEU A 129 -18.58 -5.62 0.72
CA LEU A 129 -18.06 -4.51 1.52
C LEU A 129 -17.06 -3.65 0.73
N ARG A 130 -16.13 -4.26 0.00
CA ARG A 130 -15.16 -3.55 -0.83
C ARG A 130 -15.86 -2.70 -1.90
N TYR A 131 -16.87 -3.27 -2.56
CA TYR A 131 -17.68 -2.57 -3.56
C TYR A 131 -18.44 -1.37 -2.96
N ARG A 132 -19.18 -1.60 -1.86
CA ARG A 132 -19.93 -0.53 -1.16
C ARG A 132 -19.01 0.58 -0.68
N THR A 133 -17.87 0.22 -0.10
CA THR A 133 -16.86 1.18 0.38
C THR A 133 -16.35 2.05 -0.75
N ARG A 134 -15.98 1.46 -1.90
CA ARG A 134 -15.52 2.22 -3.07
C ARG A 134 -16.59 3.17 -3.61
N ARG A 135 -17.86 2.73 -3.66
CA ARG A 135 -18.98 3.60 -4.07
C ARG A 135 -19.17 4.79 -3.13
N VAL A 136 -19.17 4.55 -1.82
CA VAL A 136 -19.30 5.62 -0.82
C VAL A 136 -18.10 6.57 -0.90
N GLN A 137 -16.88 6.04 -0.99
CA GLN A 137 -15.68 6.87 -1.13
C GLN A 137 -15.71 7.72 -2.40
N ALA A 138 -16.16 7.17 -3.53
CA ALA A 138 -16.34 7.94 -4.76
C ALA A 138 -17.36 9.07 -4.58
N GLY A 139 -18.51 8.80 -3.96
CA GLY A 139 -19.52 9.81 -3.66
C GLY A 139 -19.00 10.93 -2.74
N VAL A 140 -18.29 10.57 -1.67
CA VAL A 140 -17.67 11.55 -0.75
C VAL A 140 -16.59 12.36 -1.46
N ARG A 141 -15.77 11.74 -2.30
CA ARG A 141 -14.69 12.41 -3.05
C ARG A 141 -15.22 13.42 -4.07
N ALA A 142 -16.35 13.12 -4.70
CA ALA A 142 -17.02 13.98 -5.69
C ALA A 142 -17.95 15.03 -5.06
N SER A 143 -18.22 14.95 -3.75
CA SER A 143 -19.14 15.87 -3.08
C SER A 143 -18.63 17.32 -3.10
N PRO A 144 -19.47 18.30 -3.45
CA PRO A 144 -19.08 19.72 -3.47
C PRO A 144 -18.80 20.27 -2.07
N VAL A 145 -19.28 19.59 -1.02
CA VAL A 145 -19.07 19.95 0.39
C VAL A 145 -17.96 19.10 1.04
N ARG A 146 -17.17 18.37 0.25
CA ARG A 146 -16.02 17.63 0.76
C ARG A 146 -15.02 18.59 1.40
N GLY A 147 -14.59 18.27 2.62
CA GLY A 147 -13.69 19.14 3.41
C GLY A 147 -14.43 20.16 4.29
N TYR A 148 -15.73 20.36 4.07
CA TYR A 148 -16.60 21.20 4.90
C TYR A 148 -17.39 20.38 5.93
N LEU A 149 -17.30 19.05 5.87
CA LEU A 149 -18.00 18.10 6.72
C LEU A 149 -17.05 17.47 7.74
N GLY A 150 -17.54 17.16 8.94
CA GLY A 150 -16.80 16.44 9.98
C GLY A 150 -16.16 17.32 11.06
N GLY A 151 -16.13 18.64 10.87
CA GLY A 151 -15.81 19.59 11.92
C GLY A 151 -16.94 19.68 12.95
N ARG A 152 -16.60 19.82 14.24
CA ARG A 152 -17.57 20.12 15.31
C ARG A 152 -17.82 21.63 15.34
N LEU A 153 -18.50 22.13 14.32
CA LEU A 153 -18.73 23.56 14.10
C LEU A 153 -20.22 23.81 13.87
N GLU A 154 -20.70 24.98 14.29
CA GLU A 154 -22.03 25.45 13.91
C GLU A 154 -22.04 25.91 12.45
N LEU A 155 -23.20 25.79 11.79
CA LEU A 155 -23.37 26.20 10.40
C LEU A 155 -23.60 27.72 10.31
N ILE A 156 -22.54 28.49 10.50
CA ILE A 156 -22.57 29.96 10.43
C ILE A 156 -22.32 30.41 8.98
N PRO A 157 -23.31 31.02 8.28
CA PRO A 157 -23.22 31.25 6.83
C PRO A 157 -22.00 32.03 6.36
N HIS A 158 -21.60 33.10 7.07
CA HIS A 158 -20.45 33.91 6.68
C HIS A 158 -19.12 33.15 6.80
N GLN A 159 -18.98 32.27 7.80
CA GLN A 159 -17.77 31.44 7.98
C GLN A 159 -17.62 30.44 6.83
N PHE A 160 -18.73 29.83 6.38
CA PHE A 160 -18.72 28.92 5.22
C PHE A 160 -18.45 29.66 3.90
N TYR A 161 -18.94 30.89 3.77
CA TYR A 161 -18.60 31.74 2.63
C TYR A 161 -17.09 32.00 2.56
N ILE A 162 -16.47 32.40 3.69
CA ILE A 162 -15.02 32.60 3.78
C ILE A 162 -14.28 31.30 3.47
N LEU A 163 -14.67 30.17 4.08
CA LEU A 163 -14.04 28.87 3.84
C LEU A 163 -14.05 28.51 2.35
N LYS A 164 -15.18 28.74 1.67
CA LYS A 164 -15.32 28.53 0.23
C LYS A 164 -14.41 29.44 -0.60
N GLU A 165 -14.37 30.72 -0.29
CA GLU A 165 -13.54 31.69 -0.99
C GLU A 165 -12.04 31.44 -0.81
N VAL A 166 -11.63 30.97 0.37
CA VAL A 166 -10.21 30.67 0.65
C VAL A 166 -9.80 29.36 -0.02
N THR A 167 -10.59 28.30 0.14
CA THR A 167 -10.23 26.95 -0.34
C THR A 167 -10.39 26.74 -1.85
N SER A 168 -11.13 27.62 -2.55
CA SER A 168 -11.22 27.60 -4.02
C SER A 168 -9.94 28.06 -4.72
N ARG A 169 -9.01 28.70 -3.99
CA ARG A 169 -7.75 29.23 -4.52
C ARG A 169 -6.67 28.17 -4.51
N GLN A 170 -5.91 28.09 -5.59
CA GLN A 170 -4.77 27.15 -5.70
C GLN A 170 -3.67 27.46 -4.68
N VAL A 171 -3.41 28.75 -4.42
CA VAL A 171 -2.42 29.21 -3.43
C VAL A 171 -3.08 30.30 -2.58
N PRO A 172 -3.75 29.94 -1.48
CA PRO A 172 -4.49 30.91 -0.68
C PRO A 172 -3.54 31.83 0.10
N ARG A 173 -3.69 33.14 -0.13
CA ARG A 173 -3.10 34.23 0.68
C ARG A 173 -4.24 35.14 1.13
N VAL A 174 -4.59 35.07 2.41
CA VAL A 174 -5.73 35.79 2.98
C VAL A 174 -5.42 36.34 4.36
N LEU A 175 -6.04 37.48 4.70
CA LEU A 175 -6.02 38.07 6.04
C LEU A 175 -7.46 37.98 6.58
N LEU A 176 -7.66 37.24 7.68
CA LEU A 176 -8.95 37.17 8.38
C LEU A 176 -8.98 38.25 9.47
N ALA A 177 -9.77 39.30 9.25
CA ALA A 177 -9.86 40.46 10.13
C ALA A 177 -11.25 40.66 10.73
N ASP A 178 -12.02 39.58 10.88
CA ASP A 178 -13.34 39.60 11.50
C ASP A 178 -13.27 40.05 12.97
N GLU A 179 -14.41 40.37 13.59
CA GLU A 179 -14.49 40.72 15.01
C GLU A 179 -14.08 39.55 15.93
N VAL A 180 -13.71 39.86 17.17
CA VAL A 180 -13.32 38.85 18.18
C VAL A 180 -14.52 37.95 18.47
N GLY A 181 -14.30 36.64 18.52
CA GLY A 181 -15.36 35.65 18.76
C GLY A 181 -16.08 35.14 17.50
N LEU A 182 -15.81 35.69 16.31
CA LEU A 182 -16.41 35.24 15.05
C LEU A 182 -15.73 34.02 14.40
N GLY A 183 -14.91 33.27 15.15
CA GLY A 183 -14.34 32.01 14.66
C GLY A 183 -13.28 32.16 13.56
N LYS A 184 -12.29 33.03 13.79
CA LYS A 184 -11.10 33.17 12.92
C LYS A 184 -10.12 31.99 13.03
N THR A 185 -10.24 31.21 14.11
CA THR A 185 -9.47 29.99 14.41
C THR A 185 -10.15 28.78 13.82
#